data_AF-A0A662I0L9-F1
#
_entry.id   AF-A0A662I0L9-F1
#
_cell.length_a   1.000
_cell.length_b   1.000
_cell.length_c   1.000
_cell.angle_alpha   90.00
_cell.angle_beta   90.00
_cell.angle_gamma   90.00
#
_symmetry.space_group_name_H-M   'P 1'
#
loop_
_entity.id
_entity.type
_entity.pdbx_description
1 polymer ?
#
loop_
_entity_poly.entity_id
_entity_poly.type
_entity_poly.pdbx_seq_one_letter_code
_entity_poly.pdbx_strand_id
1 'polypeptide(L)'
;MTLEIAVASGKGGVGKSTLASTIAIILSRHSKPIIAVDADAEAPNLHLIFGIKKWEVEEPYGEAMVAEIVQEKCTRCGRCAE
;
A
#
# COMPACT_ATOMS: atom_id res chain seq x y z
N MET A 1 12.14 -6.07 20.81
CA MET A 1 12.97 -6.14 19.60
C MET A 1 12.10 -6.72 18.51
N THR A 2 11.90 -5.99 17.41
CA THR A 2 10.99 -6.39 16.32
C THR A 2 11.82 -7.04 15.20
N LEU A 3 11.35 -8.16 14.66
CA LEU A 3 11.97 -8.80 13.50
C LEU A 3 11.25 -8.32 12.24
N GLU A 4 11.99 -7.71 11.33
CA GLU A 4 11.48 -7.22 10.05
C GLU A 4 12.01 -8.09 8.91
N ILE A 5 11.12 -8.49 7.99
CA ILE A 5 11.44 -9.36 6.86
C ILE A 5 10.87 -8.72 5.60
N ALA A 6 11.76 -8.32 4.68
CA ALA A 6 11.37 -7.83 3.36
C ALA A 6 11.39 -8.97 2.32
N VAL A 7 10.31 -9.13 1.56
CA VAL A 7 10.21 -10.11 0.46
C VAL A 7 10.26 -9.36 -0.87
N ALA A 8 11.38 -9.47 -1.58
CA ALA A 8 11.63 -8.75 -2.83
C ALA A 8 11.99 -9.70 -4.00
N SER A 9 11.80 -9.24 -5.23
CA SER A 9 12.24 -9.93 -6.45
C SER A 9 12.42 -8.94 -7.60
N GLY A 10 13.31 -9.26 -8.54
CA GLY A 10 13.52 -8.46 -9.75
C GLY A 10 12.47 -8.65 -10.85
N LYS A 11 11.47 -9.53 -10.67
CA LYS A 11 10.38 -9.74 -11.64
C LYS A 11 9.00 -9.80 -10.98
N GLY A 12 7.99 -9.39 -11.73
CA GLY A 12 6.58 -9.61 -11.40
C GLY A 12 6.19 -11.09 -11.52
N GLY A 13 5.15 -11.52 -10.81
CA GLY A 13 4.58 -12.87 -10.97
C GLY A 13 5.36 -14.03 -10.33
N VAL A 14 6.48 -13.79 -9.66
CA VAL A 14 7.29 -14.85 -9.03
C VAL A 14 6.73 -15.41 -7.72
N GLY A 15 5.57 -14.90 -7.26
CA GLY A 15 4.94 -15.35 -6.01
C GLY A 15 5.39 -14.61 -4.74
N LYS A 16 5.90 -13.37 -4.83
CA LYS A 16 6.32 -12.57 -3.67
C LYS A 16 5.22 -12.48 -2.58
N SER A 17 4.02 -12.06 -2.96
CA SER A 17 2.88 -11.89 -2.04
C SER A 17 2.41 -13.24 -1.48
N THR A 18 2.49 -14.33 -2.24
CA THR A 18 2.22 -15.69 -1.78
C THR A 18 3.20 -16.14 -0.71
N LEU A 19 4.50 -15.88 -0.91
CA LEU A 19 5.53 -16.20 0.09
C LEU A 19 5.35 -15.35 1.35
N ALA A 20 5.15 -14.04 1.20
CA ALA A 20 4.97 -13.12 2.33
C ALA A 20 3.75 -13.48 3.19
N SER A 21 2.60 -13.75 2.56
CA SER A 21 1.38 -14.19 3.25
C SER A 21 1.56 -15.53 3.96
N THR A 22 2.23 -16.49 3.32
CA THR A 22 2.50 -17.81 3.92
C THR A 22 3.36 -17.69 5.18
N ILE A 23 4.43 -16.89 5.13
CA ILE A 23 5.29 -16.62 6.30
C ILE A 23 4.47 -15.97 7.42
N ALA A 24 3.66 -14.95 7.10
CA ALA A 24 2.83 -14.27 8.08
C ALA A 24 1.83 -15.23 8.78
N ILE A 25 1.16 -16.10 8.02
CA ILE A 25 0.21 -17.09 8.55
C ILE A 25 0.91 -18.14 9.42
N ILE A 26 2.09 -18.63 9.01
CA ILE A 26 2.85 -19.60 9.80
C ILE A 26 3.27 -18.96 11.13
N LEU A 27 3.83 -17.76 11.09
CA LEU A 27 4.30 -17.08 12.30
C LEU A 27 3.15 -16.70 13.24
N SER A 28 1.98 -16.32 12.71
CA SER A 28 0.80 -16.01 13.54
C SER A 28 0.28 -17.24 14.29
N ARG A 29 0.36 -18.44 13.69
CA ARG A 29 0.02 -19.72 14.36
C ARG A 29 0.94 -20.04 15.54
N HIS A 30 2.15 -19.50 15.58
CA HIS A 30 3.08 -19.62 16.71
C HIS A 30 2.85 -18.56 17.80
N SER A 31 1.65 -17.96 17.87
CA SER A 31 1.27 -16.94 18.85
C SER A 31 2.18 -15.71 18.87
N LYS A 32 2.84 -15.42 17.74
CA LYS A 32 3.61 -14.18 17.59
C LYS A 32 2.68 -13.08 17.08
N PRO A 33 2.71 -11.86 17.64
CA PRO A 33 2.08 -10.72 17.01
C PRO A 33 2.78 -10.43 15.69
N ILE A 34 2.01 -10.39 14.60
CA ILE A 34 2.52 -10.19 13.24
C ILE A 34 1.84 -8.99 12.61
N ILE A 35 2.64 -8.18 11.94
CA ILE A 35 2.19 -7.14 11.03
C ILE A 35 2.58 -7.60 9.63
N ALA A 36 1.62 -7.62 8.72
CA ALA A 36 1.84 -7.94 7.32
C ALA A 36 1.61 -6.66 6.50
N VAL A 37 2.63 -6.26 5.75
CA VAL A 37 2.63 -5.02 4.96
C VAL A 37 2.71 -5.39 3.48
N ASP A 38 1.81 -4.83 2.67
CA ASP A 38 1.94 -4.87 1.22
C ASP A 38 2.55 -3.56 0.74
N ALA A 39 3.82 -3.61 0.34
CA ALA A 39 4.58 -2.44 -0.13
C ALA A 39 4.55 -2.31 -1.66
N ASP A 40 3.75 -3.12 -2.36
CA ASP A 40 3.55 -3.01 -3.81
C ASP A 40 2.44 -1.99 -4.10
N ALA A 41 2.83 -0.73 -4.33
CA ALA A 41 1.91 0.37 -4.59
C ALA A 41 1.19 0.25 -5.96
N GLU A 42 1.78 -0.46 -6.92
CA GLU A 42 1.20 -0.61 -8.26
C GLU A 42 0.15 -1.74 -8.29
N ALA A 43 0.43 -2.85 -7.61
CA ALA A 43 -0.43 -4.03 -7.63
C ALA A 43 -0.45 -4.75 -6.26
N PRO A 44 -1.10 -4.17 -5.24
CA PRO A 44 -1.23 -4.80 -3.93
C PRO A 44 -2.11 -6.05 -4.04
N ASN A 45 -1.64 -7.17 -3.49
CA ASN A 45 -2.29 -8.49 -3.60
C ASN A 45 -2.50 -9.16 -2.24
N LEU A 46 -1.88 -8.67 -1.16
CA LEU A 46 -1.89 -9.34 0.13
C LEU A 46 -3.30 -9.40 0.74
N HIS A 47 -4.07 -8.32 0.60
CA HIS A 47 -5.46 -8.26 1.04
C HIS A 47 -6.36 -9.31 0.34
N LEU A 48 -6.11 -9.59 -0.95
CA LEU A 48 -6.81 -10.63 -1.71
C LEU A 48 -6.51 -12.02 -1.14
N ILE A 49 -5.24 -12.30 -0.85
CA ILE A 49 -4.81 -13.59 -0.30
C ILE A 49 -5.41 -13.81 1.10
N PHE A 50 -5.46 -12.77 1.93
CA PHE A 50 -6.07 -12.84 3.26
C PHE A 50 -7.61 -12.76 3.23
N GLY A 51 -8.23 -12.52 2.07
CA GLY A 51 -9.68 -12.39 1.96
C GLY A 51 -10.26 -11.17 2.68
N ILE A 52 -9.47 -10.10 2.82
CA ILE A 52 -9.90 -8.84 3.43
C ILE A 52 -10.84 -8.13 2.43
N LYS A 53 -12.08 -7.90 2.86
CA LYS A 53 -13.13 -7.24 2.06
C LYS A 53 -13.50 -5.84 2.56
N LYS A 54 -13.09 -5.51 3.78
CA LYS A 54 -13.38 -4.25 4.47
C LYS A 54 -12.21 -3.91 5.35
N TRP A 55 -11.89 -2.64 5.43
CA TRP A 55 -10.86 -2.11 6.31
C TRP A 55 -11.51 -1.43 7.51
N GLU A 56 -10.85 -1.48 8.66
CA GLU A 56 -11.28 -0.74 9.86
C GLU A 56 -10.97 0.74 9.73
N VAL A 57 -9.87 1.05 9.05
CA VAL A 57 -9.38 2.41 8.80
C VAL A 57 -8.93 2.50 7.35
N GLU A 58 -9.43 3.50 6.63
CA GLU A 58 -8.98 3.88 5.29
C GLU A 58 -8.68 5.36 5.32
N GLU A 59 -7.42 5.72 5.09
CA GLU A 59 -6.99 7.11 5.02
C GLU A 59 -6.54 7.42 3.58
N PRO A 60 -7.02 8.52 2.98
CA PRO A 60 -6.55 8.92 1.67
C PRO A 60 -5.06 9.27 1.76
N TYR A 61 -4.25 8.58 0.96
CA TYR A 61 -2.81 8.80 0.87
C TYR A 61 -2.48 9.46 -0.48
N GLY A 62 -1.77 10.58 -0.43
CA GLY A 62 -1.31 11.30 -1.61
C GLY A 62 0.14 11.74 -1.41
N GLU A 63 1.05 11.20 -2.21
CA GLU A 63 2.47 11.61 -2.21
C GLU A 63 2.73 12.86 -3.04
N ALA A 64 1.86 13.10 -4.03
CA ALA A 64 2.02 14.21 -4.95
C ALA A 64 1.40 15.48 -4.38
N MET A 65 2.17 16.57 -4.41
CA MET A 65 1.63 17.91 -4.29
C MET A 65 0.71 18.15 -5.48
N VAL A 66 -0.60 18.01 -5.27
CA VAL A 66 -1.59 18.42 -6.27
C VAL A 66 -1.73 19.92 -6.15
N ALA A 67 -1.40 20.64 -7.23
CA ALA A 67 -1.62 22.07 -7.28
C ALA A 67 -3.13 22.35 -7.30
N GLU A 68 -3.61 23.11 -6.32
CA GLU A 68 -5.01 23.54 -6.24
C GLU A 68 -5.13 25.03 -6.62
N ILE A 69 -6.16 25.37 -7.40
CA ILE A 69 -6.44 26.76 -7.75
C ILE A 69 -7.09 27.45 -6.55
N VAL A 70 -6.36 28.37 -5.93
CA VAL A 70 -6.90 29.29 -4.91
C VAL A 70 -7.92 30.23 -5.58
N GLN A 71 -9.21 29.89 -5.48
CA GLN A 71 -10.29 30.57 -6.21
C GLN A 71 -10.35 32.08 -5.94
N GLU A 72 -10.04 32.49 -4.71
CA GLU A 72 -9.99 33.90 -4.28
C GLU A 72 -8.92 34.71 -5.02
N LYS A 73 -7.84 34.06 -5.49
CA LYS A 73 -6.75 34.69 -6.25
C LYS A 73 -6.86 34.44 -7.76
N CYS A 74 -7.79 33.59 -8.18
CA CYS A 74 -7.94 33.18 -9.57
C CYS A 74 -8.58 34.30 -10.40
N THR A 75 -7.83 34.84 -11.35
CA THR A 75 -8.37 35.80 -12.33
C THR A 75 -8.99 35.14 -13.57
N ARG A 76 -9.18 33.80 -13.53
CA ARG A 76 -9.67 32.98 -14.65
C ARG A 76 -8.86 33.14 -15.94
N CYS A 77 -7.55 33.34 -15.82
CA CYS A 77 -6.67 33.61 -16.96
C CYS A 77 -6.28 32.39 -17.80
N GLY A 78 -6.60 31.16 -17.38
CA GLY A 78 -6.34 29.95 -18.16
C GLY A 78 -4.93 29.37 -18.11
N ARG A 79 -3.92 30.13 -17.63
CA ARG A 79 -2.50 29.70 -17.57
C ARG A 79 -2.22 28.40 -16.78
N CYS A 80 -3.14 27.97 -15.93
CA CYS A 80 -3.01 26.72 -15.19
C CYS A 80 -3.38 25.47 -16.00
N ALA A 81 -3.98 25.64 -17.19
CA ALA A 81 -4.38 24.54 -18.08
C ALA A 81 -3.49 24.41 -19.33
N GLU A 82 -2.55 25.34 -19.52
CA GLU A 82 -1.46 25.26 -20.50
C GLU A 82 -0.33 24.36 -19.96
#